data_AF-A0A2J8MHP7-F1
#
_entry.id   AF-A0A2J8MHP7-F1
#
_cell.length_a   1.000
_cell.length_b   1.000
_cell.length_c   1.000
_cell.angle_alpha   90.00
_cell.angle_beta   90.00
_cell.angle_gamma   90.00
#
_symmetry.space_group_name_H-M   'P 1'
#
loop_
_entity.id
_entity.type
_entity.pdbx_description
1 polymer ?
#
loop_
_entity_poly.entity_id
_entity_poly.type
_entity_poly.pdbx_seq_one_letter_code
_entity_poly.pdbx_strand_id
1 'polypeptide(L)'
;VIPLLRESVGILMQRTPPLLENTLPQCYQRVQQLQGVYSLQEQHFWTLCSDVYVGTLKLIVAPDADARWILSQTHNIFTQETGRGK
;
A
#
# COMPACT_ATOMS: atom_id res chain seq x y z
N VAL A 1 -31.20 1.87 3.00
CA VAL A 1 -30.28 2.80 3.70
C VAL A 1 -29.12 2.12 4.44
N ILE A 2 -29.26 0.84 4.84
CA ILE A 2 -28.18 0.03 5.45
C ILE A 2 -26.83 -0.01 4.68
N PRO A 3 -26.78 -0.03 3.32
CA PRO A 3 -25.49 -0.14 2.61
C PRO A 3 -24.55 1.06 2.77
N LEU A 4 -25.08 2.30 2.79
CA LEU A 4 -24.26 3.53 2.91
C LEU A 4 -23.61 3.69 4.29
N LEU A 5 -24.33 3.27 5.34
CA LEU A 5 -23.79 3.28 6.71
C LEU A 5 -22.67 2.24 6.87
N ARG A 6 -22.80 1.07 6.24
CA ARG A 6 -21.78 0.02 6.30
C ARG A 6 -20.47 0.46 5.64
N GLU A 7 -20.57 1.14 4.51
CA GLU A 7 -19.43 1.66 3.75
C GLU A 7 -18.74 2.81 4.50
N SER A 8 -19.53 3.71 5.09
CA SER A 8 -19.05 4.79 5.95
C SER A 8 -18.34 4.28 7.21
N VAL A 9 -18.86 3.22 7.84
CA VAL A 9 -18.21 2.57 9.00
C VAL A 9 -16.92 1.86 8.61
N GLY A 10 -16.86 1.22 7.43
CA GLY A 10 -15.64 0.59 6.93
C GLY A 10 -14.49 1.60 6.72
N ILE A 11 -14.83 2.77 6.17
CA ILE A 11 -13.92 3.92 6.02
C ILE A 11 -13.47 4.45 7.40
N LEU A 12 -14.42 4.67 8.32
CA LEU A 12 -14.13 5.16 9.68
C LEU A 12 -13.28 4.19 10.51
N MET A 13 -13.38 2.90 10.24
CA MET A 13 -12.64 1.84 10.94
C MET A 13 -11.26 1.56 10.33
N GLN A 14 -10.84 2.34 9.33
CA GLN A 14 -9.53 2.20 8.65
C GLN A 14 -9.22 0.76 8.24
N ARG A 15 -10.25 0.04 7.76
CA ARG A 15 -10.09 -1.37 7.40
C ARG A 15 -9.32 -1.49 6.09
N THR A 16 -8.49 -2.53 5.98
CA THR A 16 -7.84 -2.90 4.72
C THR A 16 -8.89 -3.03 3.62
N PRO A 17 -8.71 -2.37 2.46
CA PRO A 17 -9.67 -2.43 1.38
C PRO A 17 -9.73 -3.86 0.83
N PRO A 18 -10.91 -4.52 0.81
CA PRO A 18 -11.02 -5.90 0.33
C PRO A 18 -10.59 -6.03 -1.14
N LEU A 19 -10.69 -4.95 -1.92
CA LEU A 19 -10.23 -4.88 -3.31
C LEU A 19 -8.70 -5.00 -3.44
N LEU A 20 -7.94 -4.61 -2.41
CA LEU A 20 -6.49 -4.59 -2.41
C LEU A 20 -5.87 -5.81 -1.72
N GLU A 21 -6.67 -6.66 -1.06
CA GLU A 21 -6.17 -7.83 -0.31
C GLU A 21 -5.33 -8.78 -1.17
N ASN A 22 -5.69 -8.95 -2.45
CA ASN A 22 -4.96 -9.84 -3.37
C ASN A 22 -3.74 -9.16 -4.02
N THR A 23 -3.75 -7.83 -4.11
CA THR A 23 -2.74 -7.05 -4.83
C THR A 23 -1.58 -6.64 -3.91
N LEU A 24 -1.87 -6.30 -2.65
CA LEU A 24 -0.87 -5.87 -1.67
C LEU A 24 0.25 -6.89 -1.46
N PRO A 25 0.00 -8.21 -1.32
CA PRO A 25 1.07 -9.20 -1.19
C PRO A 25 2.05 -9.18 -2.36
N GLN A 26 1.55 -8.96 -3.58
CA GLN A 26 2.39 -8.89 -4.78
C GLN A 26 3.27 -7.63 -4.77
N CYS A 27 2.70 -6.49 -4.36
CA CYS A 27 3.46 -5.25 -4.16
C CYS A 27 4.57 -5.45 -3.13
N TYR A 28 4.28 -6.07 -1.99
CA TYR A 28 5.28 -6.33 -0.95
C TYR A 28 6.41 -7.21 -1.46
N GLN A 29 6.09 -8.29 -2.19
CA GLN A 29 7.10 -9.16 -2.77
C GLN A 29 8.02 -8.41 -3.75
N ARG A 30 7.46 -7.54 -4.61
CA ARG A 30 8.28 -6.74 -5.54
C ARG A 30 9.17 -5.73 -4.82
N VAL A 31 8.65 -5.06 -3.80
CA VAL A 31 9.42 -4.10 -2.99
C VAL A 31 10.54 -4.81 -2.24
N GLN A 32 10.30 -6.02 -1.73
CA GLN A 32 11.31 -6.80 -1.03
C GLN A 32 12.42 -7.32 -1.95
N GLN A 33 12.17 -7.38 -3.26
CA GLN A 33 13.18 -7.73 -4.28
C GLN A 33 14.02 -6.53 -4.75
N LEU A 34 13.69 -5.30 -4.32
CA LEU A 34 14.50 -4.13 -4.66
C LEU A 34 15.87 -4.23 -4.00
N GLN A 35 16.91 -3.88 -4.76
CA GLN A 35 18.28 -3.87 -4.25
C GLN A 35 18.40 -2.90 -3.08
N GLY A 36 19.00 -3.37 -1.99
CA GLY A 36 19.21 -2.56 -0.78
C GLY A 36 18.01 -2.53 0.17
N VAL A 37 16.91 -3.24 -0.10
CA VAL A 37 15.81 -3.43 0.87
C VAL A 37 16.06 -4.68 1.70
N TYR A 38 16.08 -4.55 3.02
CA TYR A 38 16.20 -5.67 3.95
C TYR A 38 14.85 -6.18 4.42
N SER A 39 13.93 -5.29 4.75
CA SER A 39 12.65 -5.67 5.35
C SER A 39 11.59 -4.59 5.18
N LEU A 40 10.34 -5.04 5.13
CA LEU A 40 9.13 -4.23 5.19
C LEU A 40 8.54 -4.36 6.60
N GLN A 41 8.17 -3.24 7.21
CA GLN A 41 7.59 -3.19 8.55
C GLN A 41 6.38 -2.25 8.58
N GLU A 42 5.53 -2.43 9.60
CA GLU A 42 4.43 -1.52 9.93
C GLU A 42 3.53 -1.22 8.72
N GLN A 43 3.33 -2.19 7.81
CA GLN A 43 2.46 -2.01 6.66
C GLN A 43 1.01 -1.85 7.11
N HIS A 44 0.39 -0.73 6.73
CA HIS A 44 -1.01 -0.46 7.02
C HIS A 44 -1.65 0.24 5.83
N PHE A 45 -2.72 -0.34 5.31
CA PHE A 45 -3.46 0.19 4.17
C PHE A 45 -4.94 0.27 4.55
N TRP A 46 -5.59 1.37 4.18
CA TRP A 46 -7.00 1.60 4.50
C TRP A 46 -7.70 2.42 3.42
N THR A 47 -9.03 2.36 3.42
CA THR A 47 -9.85 3.22 2.57
C THR A 47 -10.10 4.55 3.28
N LEU A 48 -9.69 5.68 2.68
CA LEU A 48 -9.95 7.03 3.22
C LEU A 48 -11.34 7.55 2.84
N CYS A 49 -11.73 7.34 1.58
CA CYS A 49 -13.07 7.59 1.06
C CYS A 49 -13.31 6.72 -0.19
N SER A 50 -14.49 6.79 -0.80
CA SER A 50 -14.82 6.03 -2.02
C SER A 50 -13.69 6.15 -3.05
N ASP A 51 -13.14 5.00 -3.44
CA ASP A 51 -12.06 4.86 -4.43
C ASP A 51 -10.74 5.59 -4.09
N VAL A 52 -10.57 6.03 -2.84
CA VAL A 52 -9.32 6.61 -2.34
C VAL A 52 -8.72 5.72 -1.27
N TYR A 53 -7.58 5.14 -1.59
CA TYR A 53 -6.82 4.26 -0.72
C TYR A 53 -5.57 4.96 -0.20
N VAL A 54 -5.27 4.75 1.08
CA VAL A 54 -4.06 5.29 1.73
C VAL A 54 -3.27 4.12 2.30
N GLY A 55 -1.95 4.23 2.23
CA GLY A 55 -1.03 3.21 2.72
C GLY A 55 0.19 3.83 3.37
N THR A 56 0.63 3.22 4.47
CA THR A 56 1.91 3.49 5.12
C THR A 56 2.73 2.22 5.15
N LEU A 57 4.03 2.37 4.91
CA LEU A 57 4.99 1.28 4.91
C LEU A 57 6.34 1.81 5.40
N LYS A 58 6.97 1.08 6.31
CA LYS A 58 8.33 1.35 6.78
C LYS A 58 9.30 0.43 6.06
N LEU A 59 10.28 1.02 5.39
CA LEU A 59 11.32 0.30 4.67
C LEU A 59 12.62 0.32 5.47
N ILE A 60 13.15 -0.87 5.74
CA ILE A 60 14.50 -1.02 6.27
C ILE A 60 15.43 -1.22 5.09
N VAL A 61 16.30 -0.23 4.85
CA VAL A 61 17.22 -0.21 3.72
C VAL A 61 18.67 -0.24 4.18
N ALA A 62 19.57 -0.69 3.31
CA ALA A 62 21.01 -0.66 3.55
C ALA A 62 21.51 0.79 3.68
N PRO A 63 22.49 1.06 4.57
CA PRO A 63 22.97 2.42 4.84
C PRO A 63 23.67 3.07 3.62
N ASP A 64 24.16 2.27 2.69
CA ASP A 64 24.79 2.68 1.43
C ASP A 64 23.82 2.74 0.24
N ALA A 65 22.56 2.32 0.43
CA ALA A 65 21.57 2.31 -0.63
C ALA A 65 20.97 3.70 -0.89
N ASP A 66 20.60 3.97 -2.15
CA ASP A 66 19.89 5.20 -2.52
C ASP A 66 18.42 5.13 -2.08
N ALA A 67 18.16 5.71 -0.90
CA ALA A 67 16.81 5.78 -0.34
C ALA A 67 15.81 6.51 -1.24
N ARG A 68 16.24 7.52 -2.02
CA ARG A 68 15.32 8.25 -2.92
C ARG A 68 14.91 7.38 -4.08
N TRP A 69 15.85 6.63 -4.65
CA TRP A 69 15.55 5.67 -5.70
C TRP A 69 14.63 4.56 -5.19
N ILE A 70 14.91 3.96 -4.02
CA ILE A 70 14.06 2.91 -3.42
C ILE A 70 12.66 3.43 -3.15
N LEU A 71 12.51 4.65 -2.61
CA LEU A 71 11.21 5.28 -2.38
C LEU A 71 10.46 5.49 -3.70
N SER A 72 11.13 5.97 -4.74
CA SER A 72 10.53 6.16 -6.06
C SER A 72 10.08 4.83 -6.69
N GLN A 73 10.90 3.78 -6.62
CA GLN A 73 10.53 2.44 -7.11
C GLN A 73 9.35 1.86 -6.33
N THR A 74 9.38 1.99 -5.00
CA THR A 74 8.29 1.55 -4.14
C THR A 74 6.99 2.25 -4.53
N HIS A 75 7.01 3.58 -4.65
CA HIS A 75 5.85 4.37 -5.08
C HIS A 75 5.33 3.92 -6.45
N ASN A 76 6.23 3.66 -7.41
CA ASN A 76 5.87 3.17 -8.74
C ASN A 76 5.20 1.80 -8.71
N ILE A 77 5.69 0.87 -7.89
CA ILE A 77 5.10 -0.47 -7.73
C ILE A 77 3.65 -0.34 -7.22
N PHE A 78 3.43 0.44 -6.16
CA PHE A 78 2.07 0.60 -5.61
C PHE A 78 1.14 1.36 -6.55
N THR A 79 1.66 2.36 -7.29
CA THR A 79 0.86 3.11 -8.27
C THR A 79 0.44 2.24 -9.46
N GLN A 80 1.32 1.38 -9.97
CA GLN A 80 1.00 0.50 -11.12
C GLN A 80 -0.08 -0.53 -10.78
N GLU A 81 -0.01 -1.08 -9.57
CA GLU A 81 -0.89 -2.17 -9.13
C GLU A 81 -2.22 -1.66 -8.56
N THR A 82 -2.24 -0.43 -8.00
CA THR A 82 -3.45 0.18 -7.42
C THR A 82 -4.16 1.13 -8.40
N GLY A 83 -3.46 1.65 -9.42
CA GLY A 83 -3.94 2.71 -10.31
C GLY A 83 -4.52 2.26 -11.65
N ARG A 84 -4.86 0.98 -11.85
CA ARG A 84 -5.40 0.48 -13.13
C ARG A 84 -6.84 -0.04 -13.02
N GLY A 85 -7.75 0.87 -12.67
CA GLY A 85 -9.21 0.83 -12.85
C GLY A 85 -9.72 2.18 -12.34
N LYS A 86 -10.30 3.09 -13.13
CA LYS A 86 -11.58 3.00 -13.81
C LYS A 86 -12.59 2.07 -13.16
#